data_AF-T0CDP7-F1
#
_entry.id   AF-T0CDP7-F1
#
_cell.length_a   1.000
_cell.length_b   1.000
_cell.length_c   1.000
_cell.angle_alpha   90.00
_cell.angle_beta   90.00
_cell.angle_gamma   90.00
#
_symmetry.space_group_name_H-M   'P 1'
#
loop_
_entity.id
_entity.type
_entity.pdbx_description
1 polymer ?
#
loop_
_entity_poly.entity_id
_entity_poly.type
_entity_poly.pdbx_seq_one_letter_code
_entity_poly.pdbx_strand_id
1 'polypeptide(L)' 'MDNSTIVELALEERKFLHEMSNKLAIADGMASKVLRLLEEQGGDEELIRRQKKATKAIKEQIELLKQRRFLLHERSN' A
#
# COMPACT_ATOMS: atom_id res chain seq x y z
N MET A 1 -28.24 -13.10 -6.15
CA MET A 1 -27.83 -11.70 -6.37
C MET A 1 -27.93 -11.44 -7.85
N ASP A 2 -28.52 -10.33 -8.27
CA ASP A 2 -28.54 -9.99 -9.69
C ASP A 2 -27.13 -9.58 -10.16
N ASN A 3 -26.92 -9.63 -11.48
CA ASN A 3 -25.61 -9.32 -12.07
C ASN A 3 -25.21 -7.85 -11.87
N SER A 4 -26.19 -6.95 -11.71
CA SER A 4 -25.98 -5.51 -11.46
C SER A 4 -25.32 -5.27 -10.10
N THR A 5 -25.81 -5.96 -9.07
CA THR A 5 -25.32 -5.89 -7.69
C THR A 5 -23.87 -6.38 -7.61
N ILE A 6 -23.51 -7.42 -8.36
CA ILE A 6 -22.14 -7.96 -8.38
C ILE A 6 -21.16 -6.95 -8.99
N VAL A 7 -21.54 -6.30 -10.09
CA VAL A 7 -20.72 -5.29 -10.77
C VAL A 7 -20.55 -4.04 -9.90
N GLU A 8 -21.62 -3.59 -9.24
CA GLU A 8 -21.57 -2.45 -8.31
C GLU A 8 -20.63 -2.72 -7.14
N LEU A 9 -20.74 -3.89 -6.49
CA LEU A 9 -19.85 -4.28 -5.40
C LEU A 9 -18.39 -4.37 -5.87
N ALA A 10 -18.12 -4.87 -7.08
CA ALA A 10 -16.77 -4.91 -7.63
C ALA A 10 -16.20 -3.49 -7.89
N LEU A 11 -17.04 -2.55 -8.35
CA LEU A 11 -16.63 -1.16 -8.55
C LEU A 11 -16.32 -0.45 -7.22
N GLU A 12 -17.13 -0.67 -6.19
CA GLU A 12 -16.89 -0.14 -4.85
C GLU A 12 -15.58 -0.66 -4.26
N GLU A 13 -15.36 -1.98 -4.34
CA GLU A 13 -14.13 -2.60 -3.86
C GLU A 13 -12.89 -2.07 -4.64
N ARG A 14 -13.00 -1.87 -5.96
CA ARG A 14 -11.92 -1.25 -6.75
C ARG A 14 -11.58 0.17 -6.28
N LYS A 15 -12.58 0.98 -5.96
CA LYS A 15 -12.39 2.34 -5.43
C LYS A 15 -11.71 2.29 -4.05
N PHE A 16 -12.17 1.40 -3.17
CA PHE A 16 -11.58 1.20 -1.85
C PHE A 16 -10.09 0.80 -1.95
N LEU A 17 -9.77 -0.21 -2.76
CA LEU A 17 -8.39 -0.66 -2.96
C LEU A 17 -7.48 0.44 -3.54
N HIS A 18 -8.01 1.27 -4.44
CA HIS A 18 -7.29 2.43 -4.97
C HIS A 18 -7.01 3.48 -3.88
N GLU A 19 -8.00 3.83 -3.07
CA GLU A 19 -7.83 4.80 -1.99
C GLU A 19 -6.82 4.31 -0.94
N MET A 20 -6.87 3.02 -0.58
CA MET A 20 -5.89 2.40 0.30
C MET A 20 -4.48 2.45 -0.28
N SER A 21 -4.33 2.19 -1.59
CA SER A 21 -3.04 2.29 -2.28
C SER A 21 -2.46 3.71 -2.21
N ASN A 22 -3.29 4.74 -2.36
CA ASN A 22 -2.85 6.14 -2.27
C ASN A 22 -2.39 6.51 -0.86
N LYS A 23 -3.14 6.09 0.17
CA LYS A 23 -2.74 6.31 1.58
C LYS A 23 -1.42 5.63 1.92
N LEU A 24 -1.22 4.40 1.46
CA LEU A 24 0.06 3.70 1.65
C LEU A 24 1.22 4.33 0.89
N ALA A 25 0.99 4.87 -0.32
CA ALA A 25 2.03 5.59 -1.06
C ALA A 25 2.51 6.84 -0.30
N ILE A 26 1.59 7.57 0.34
CA ILE A 26 1.94 8.70 1.22
C ILE A 26 2.76 8.19 2.42
N ALA A 27 2.32 7.11 3.07
CA ALA A 27 3.04 6.52 4.19
C ALA A 27 4.45 6.04 3.81
N ASP A 28 4.63 5.43 2.63
CA ASP A 28 5.93 5.01 2.11
C ASP A 28 6.85 6.21 1.87
N GLY A 29 6.32 7.29 1.28
CA GLY A 29 7.07 8.53 1.08
C GLY A 29 7.54 9.15 2.39
N MET A 30 6.65 9.21 3.40
CA MET A 30 6.99 9.72 4.73
C MET A 30 8.02 8.82 5.43
N ALA A 31 7.78 7.51 5.47
CA ALA A 31 8.64 6.54 6.13
C ALA A 31 10.04 6.48 5.49
N SER A 32 10.12 6.56 4.16
CA SER A 32 11.37 6.62 3.40
C SER A 32 12.14 7.90 3.67
N LYS A 33 11.45 9.05 3.76
CA LYS A 33 12.10 10.33 4.11
C LYS A 33 12.69 10.28 5.52
N VAL A 34 11.95 9.75 6.50
CA VAL A 34 12.42 9.60 7.88
C VAL A 34 13.62 8.65 7.94
N LEU A 35 13.55 7.51 7.25
CA LEU A 35 14.67 6.57 7.18
C LEU A 35 15.95 7.24 6.65
N ARG A 36 15.83 7.98 5.54
CA ARG A 36 16.96 8.69 4.96
C ARG A 36 17.58 9.69 5.94
N LEU A 37 16.75 10.46 6.64
CA LEU A 37 17.23 11.41 7.66
C LEU A 37 17.93 10.70 8.82
N LEU A 38 17.40 9.56 9.29
CA LEU A 38 18.05 8.76 10.33
C LEU A 38 19.43 8.26 9.87
N GLU A 39 19.54 7.79 8.63
CA GLU A 39 20.82 7.33 8.07
C GLU A 39 21.82 8.49 7.90
N GLU A 40 21.38 9.64 7.40
CA GLU A 40 22.22 10.82 7.17
C GLU A 40 22.73 11.45 8.48
N GLN A 41 21.95 11.39 9.56
CA GLN A 41 22.29 12.00 10.85
C GLN A 41 23.03 11.05 11.80
N GLY A 42 23.38 9.84 11.35
CA GLY A 42 24.04 8.85 12.20
C GLY A 42 23.13 8.36 13.34
N GLY A 43 21.85 8.16 13.06
CA GLY A 43 20.87 7.65 14.01
C GLY A 43 21.23 6.25 14.51
N ASP A 44 20.64 5.87 15.65
CA ASP A 44 20.83 4.56 16.27
C ASP A 44 20.54 3.41 15.27
N GLU A 45 21.45 2.42 15.24
CA GLU A 45 21.39 1.32 14.26
C GLU A 45 20.13 0.46 14.41
N GLU A 46 19.68 0.24 15.66
CA GLU A 46 18.47 -0.53 15.92
C GLU A 46 17.22 0.24 15.48
N LEU A 47 17.17 1.56 15.67
CA LEU A 47 16.12 2.42 15.12
C LEU A 47 16.10 2.39 13.59
N ILE A 48 17.25 2.53 12.93
CA ILE A 48 17.37 2.43 11.47
C ILE A 48 16.86 1.07 10.99
N ARG A 49 17.25 -0.02 11.65
CA ARG A 49 16.81 -1.38 11.30
C ARG A 49 15.30 -1.56 11.44
N ARG A 50 14.69 -1.02 12.51
CA ARG A 50 13.24 -1.03 12.71
C ARG A 50 12.52 -0.21 11.64
N GLN A 51 13.04 0.97 11.32
CA GLN A 51 12.47 1.83 10.30
C GLN A 51 12.54 1.18 8.91
N LYS A 52 13.66 0.52 8.55
CA LYS A 52 13.79 -0.28 7.32
C LYS A 52 12.72 -1.36 7.22
N LYS A 53 12.45 -2.07 8.32
CA LYS A 53 11.39 -3.08 8.37
C LYS A 53 10.00 -2.47 8.16
N ALA A 54 9.71 -1.33 8.79
CA ALA A 54 8.44 -0.64 8.62
C ALA A 54 8.24 -0.20 7.16
N THR A 55 9.24 0.45 6.55
CA THR A 55 9.20 0.86 5.14
C THR A 55 9.02 -0.35 4.21
N LYS A 56 9.72 -1.46 4.46
CA LYS A 56 9.55 -2.70 3.68
C LYS A 56 8.12 -3.23 3.77
N ALA A 57 7.54 -3.30 4.96
CA ALA A 57 6.18 -3.78 5.15
C ALA A 57 5.14 -2.92 4.43
N ILE A 58 5.32 -1.58 4.41
CA ILE A 58 4.44 -0.68 3.64
C ILE A 58 4.52 -1.00 2.15
N LYS A 59 5.72 -1.18 1.59
CA LYS A 59 5.90 -1.53 0.18
C LYS A 59 5.26 -2.86 -0.19
N GLU A 60 5.41 -3.87 0.67
CA GLU A 60 4.76 -5.17 0.48
C GLU A 60 3.23 -5.05 0.46
N GLN A 61 2.64 -4.22 1.35
CA GLN A 61 1.20 -3.95 1.34
C GLN A 61 0.74 -3.24 0.06
N ILE A 62 1.50 -2.28 -0.45
CA ILE A 62 1.20 -1.62 -1.73
C ILE A 62 1.13 -2.64 -2.86
N GLU A 63 2.11 -3.55 -2.94
CA GLU A 63 2.13 -4.58 -3.98
C GLU A 63 0.97 -5.58 -3.86
N LEU A 64 0.63 -6.00 -2.63
CA LEU A 64 -0.54 -6.85 -2.40
C LEU A 64 -1.85 -6.19 -2.87
N LEU A 65 -2.03 -4.90 -2.59
CA LEU A 65 -3.22 -4.17 -3.04
C LEU A 65 -3.26 -4.00 -4.56
N LYS A 66 -2.12 -3.73 -5.21
CA LYS A 66 -2.03 -3.67 -6.67
C LYS A 66 -2.43 -5.01 -7.30
N GLN A 67 -1.89 -6.11 -6.80
CA GLN A 67 -2.25 -7.46 -7.25
C GLN A 67 -3.73 -7.75 -7.05
N ARG A 68 -4.28 -7.42 -5.87
CA ARG A 68 -5.70 -7.61 -5.58
C ARG A 68 -6.60 -6.80 -6.52
N ARG A 69 -6.25 -5.54 -6.78
CA ARG A 69 -6.98 -4.66 -7.70
C ARG A 69 -6.95 -5.16 -9.14
N PHE A 70 -5.79 -5.67 -9.58
CA PHE A 70 -5.64 -6.29 -10.89
C PHE A 70 -6.54 -7.53 -11.04
N LEU A 71 -6.49 -8.45 -10.07
CA LEU A 71 -7.34 -9.65 -10.08
C LEU A 71 -8.83 -9.31 -10.04
N LEU A 72 -9.22 -8.30 -9.26
CA LEU A 72 -10.60 -7.85 -9.20
C LEU A 72 -11.05 -7.31 -10.56
N HIS A 73 -10.22 -6.48 -11.20
CA HIS A 73 -10.48 -5.96 -12.54
C HIS A 73 -10.63 -7.07 -13.59
N GLU A 74 -9.75 -8.08 -13.58
CA GLU A 74 -9.83 -9.22 -14.51
C GLU A 74 -11.08 -10.09 -14.30
N ARG A 75 -11.58 -10.19 -13.06
CA ARG A 75 -12.71 -11.07 -12.71
C ARG A 75 -14.07 -10.38 -12.75
N SER A 76 -14.09 -9.04 -12.74
CA SER A 76 -15.32 -8.24 -12.74
C SER A 76 -15.68 -7.65 -14.11
N ASN A 77 -14.83 -7.85 -15.11
CA ASN A 77 -15.08 -7.50 -16.51
C ASN A 77 -15.51 -8.75 -17.28
#